data_AF-A0A4R5FDT5-F1
#
_entry.id   AF-A0A4R5FDT5-F1
#
_cell.length_a   1.000
_cell.length_b   1.000
_cell.length_c   1.000
_cell.angle_alpha   90.00
_cell.angle_beta   90.00
_cell.angle_gamma   90.00
#
_symmetry.space_group_name_H-M   'P 1'
#
loop_
_entity.id
_entity.type
_entity.pdbx_description
1 polymer ?
#
loop_
_entity_poly.entity_id
_entity_poly.type
_entity_poly.pdbx_seq_one_letter_code
_entity_poly.pdbx_strand_id
1 'polypeptide(L)'
;MNSLGGARVVGEINPTLRRRKLAAELRRLREEAGLHGVQVARSLRWSTSISRLETGQVAPSAKDVARLLKHYGVDDELRGPLLELAHGETKGWWDAYADVFADAVVELFGLEDGASRVRAWDSFSLPGLLQTRDHAEQMGFLARMVEMAPPGKIERRTRARLRRQGVLLKDPPLDYSVVLDAGASATRTPR
;
A
#
# COMPACT_ATOMS: atom_id res chain seq x y z
N MET A 1 -31.08 19.51 -12.74
CA MET A 1 -31.28 18.89 -11.41
C MET A 1 -30.11 17.94 -11.19
N ASN A 2 -29.08 18.44 -10.49
CA ASN A 2 -27.87 17.71 -10.14
C ASN A 2 -28.17 16.76 -8.98
N SER A 3 -27.87 15.48 -9.15
CA SER A 3 -27.72 14.54 -8.04
C SER A 3 -26.30 14.01 -8.06
N LEU A 4 -25.41 14.72 -7.36
CA LEU A 4 -24.08 14.23 -7.00
C LEU A 4 -24.28 13.06 -6.03
N GLY A 5 -24.10 11.85 -6.55
CA GLY A 5 -24.13 10.63 -5.77
C GLY A 5 -23.07 10.65 -4.68
N GLY A 6 -23.55 10.57 -3.43
CA GLY A 6 -22.88 9.94 -2.30
C GLY A 6 -21.44 10.38 -2.07
N ALA A 7 -21.27 11.55 -1.45
CA ALA A 7 -20.10 11.82 -0.63
C ALA A 7 -19.99 10.70 0.40
N ARG A 8 -19.05 9.77 0.19
CA ARG A 8 -18.52 8.97 1.30
C ARG A 8 -18.07 9.98 2.34
N VAL A 9 -18.65 9.86 3.53
CA VAL A 9 -18.12 10.41 4.78
C VAL A 9 -16.60 10.27 4.72
N VAL A 10 -15.89 11.33 5.12
CA VAL A 10 -14.43 11.35 5.32
C VAL A 10 -14.09 10.37 6.45
N GLY A 11 -14.24 9.08 6.18
CA GLY A 11 -13.88 7.95 7.02
C GLY A 11 -12.56 7.42 6.48
N GLU A 12 -11.53 7.50 7.32
CA GLU A 12 -10.16 6.99 7.15
C GLU A 12 -9.79 6.54 5.73
N ILE A 13 -9.30 7.48 4.92
CA ILE A 13 -8.57 7.10 3.71
C ILE A 13 -7.39 6.23 4.15
N ASN A 14 -7.37 4.98 3.71
CA ASN A 14 -6.30 4.02 3.94
C ASN A 14 -4.92 4.72 3.80
N PRO A 15 -4.03 4.63 4.81
CA PRO A 15 -2.76 5.36 4.82
C PRO A 15 -1.92 5.19 3.54
N THR A 16 -1.91 3.98 2.96
CA THR A 16 -1.18 3.71 1.72
C THR A 16 -1.77 4.45 0.52
N LEU A 17 -3.10 4.44 0.38
CA LEU A 17 -3.78 5.19 -0.69
C LEU A 17 -3.60 6.70 -0.52
N ARG A 18 -3.69 7.20 0.71
CA ARG A 18 -3.47 8.62 1.04
C ARG A 18 -2.08 9.07 0.64
N ARG A 19 -1.05 8.30 1.05
CA ARG A 19 0.36 8.55 0.72
C ARG A 19 0.61 8.55 -0.78
N ARG A 20 0.05 7.57 -1.51
CA ARG A 20 0.19 7.49 -2.98
C ARG A 20 -0.51 8.65 -3.69
N LYS A 21 -1.68 9.05 -3.22
CA LYS A 21 -2.39 10.22 -3.76
C LYS A 21 -1.56 11.49 -3.57
N LEU A 22 -1.06 11.73 -2.35
CA LEU A 22 -0.20 12.88 -2.06
C LEU A 22 1.07 12.86 -2.93
N ALA A 23 1.74 11.70 -3.03
CA ALA A 23 2.94 11.54 -3.84
C ALA A 23 2.71 11.87 -5.32
N ALA A 24 1.59 11.40 -5.89
CA ALA A 24 1.19 11.67 -7.27
C ALA A 24 0.90 13.18 -7.49
N GLU A 25 0.18 13.82 -6.57
CA GLU A 25 -0.09 15.26 -6.67
C GLU A 25 1.18 16.10 -6.54
N LEU A 26 2.08 15.78 -5.61
CA LEU A 26 3.36 16.48 -5.47
C LEU A 26 4.20 16.36 -6.74
N ARG A 27 4.23 15.17 -7.36
CA ARG A 27 4.92 14.95 -8.64
C ARG A 27 4.31 15.80 -9.75
N ARG A 28 2.97 15.77 -9.89
CA ARG A 28 2.24 16.54 -10.90
C ARG A 28 2.55 18.04 -10.78
N LEU A 29 2.47 18.58 -9.57
CA LEU A 29 2.72 20.00 -9.29
C LEU A 29 4.18 20.39 -9.55
N ARG A 30 5.14 19.51 -9.25
CA ARG A 30 6.55 19.74 -9.61
C ARG A 30 6.75 19.82 -11.12
N GLU A 31 6.13 18.89 -11.86
CA GLU A 31 6.22 18.82 -13.32
C GLU A 31 5.56 20.04 -13.97
N GLU A 32 4.40 20.49 -13.47
CA GLU A 32 3.72 21.72 -13.90
C GLU A 32 4.53 22.99 -13.63
N ALA A 33 5.27 23.03 -12.51
CA ALA A 33 6.20 24.10 -12.21
C ALA A 33 7.50 24.04 -13.04
N GLY A 34 7.69 23.02 -13.88
CA GLY A 34 8.89 22.85 -14.72
C GLY A 34 10.17 22.54 -13.93
N LEU A 35 10.05 22.02 -12.70
CA LEU A 35 11.17 21.84 -11.79
C LEU A 35 11.74 20.41 -11.83
N HIS A 36 13.06 20.27 -11.84
CA HIS A 36 13.71 18.96 -11.75
C HIS A 36 13.87 18.53 -10.28
N GLY A 37 13.60 17.26 -9.96
CA GLY A 37 13.64 16.77 -8.57
C GLY A 37 14.98 17.00 -7.85
N VAL A 38 16.11 16.91 -8.57
CA VAL A 38 17.45 17.21 -8.03
C VAL A 38 17.59 18.69 -7.64
N GLN A 39 17.05 19.61 -8.44
CA GLN A 39 17.08 21.04 -8.15
C GLN A 39 16.24 21.35 -6.91
N VAL A 40 15.06 20.76 -6.81
CA VAL A 40 14.16 20.91 -5.65
C VAL A 40 14.84 20.40 -4.38
N ALA A 41 15.44 19.20 -4.40
CA ALA A 41 16.16 18.63 -3.25
C ALA A 41 17.27 19.57 -2.77
N ARG A 42 18.06 20.11 -3.71
CA ARG A 42 19.14 21.06 -3.43
C ARG A 42 18.61 22.37 -2.83
N SER A 43 17.57 22.95 -3.42
CA SER A 43 16.94 24.20 -2.96
C SER A 43 16.38 24.07 -1.54
N LEU A 44 15.82 22.91 -1.21
CA LEU A 44 15.26 22.63 0.12
C LEU A 44 16.28 22.07 1.12
N ARG A 45 17.55 21.87 0.69
CA ARG A 45 18.64 21.26 1.48
C ARG A 45 18.27 19.89 2.05
N TRP A 46 17.62 19.06 1.24
CA TRP A 46 17.22 17.72 1.62
C TRP A 46 18.23 16.67 1.17
N SER A 47 18.54 15.74 2.07
CA SER A 47 19.34 14.54 1.79
C SER A 47 18.52 13.42 1.15
N THR A 48 17.19 13.46 1.30
CA THR A 48 16.28 12.49 0.68
C THR A 48 15.97 12.90 -0.75
N SER A 49 16.03 11.94 -1.67
CA SER A 49 15.61 12.16 -3.05
C SER A 49 14.11 12.48 -3.12
N ILE A 50 13.77 13.57 -3.83
CA ILE A 50 12.38 13.95 -4.14
C ILE A 50 11.62 12.79 -4.79
N SER A 51 12.31 11.96 -5.59
CA SER A 51 11.71 10.77 -6.21
C SER A 51 11.12 9.79 -5.18
N ARG A 52 11.74 9.61 -4.00
CA ARG A 52 11.20 8.72 -2.95
C ARG A 52 9.90 9.25 -2.33
N LEU A 53 9.76 10.56 -2.25
CA LEU A 53 8.53 11.21 -1.78
C LEU A 53 7.43 11.10 -2.85
N GLU A 54 7.78 11.37 -4.10
CA GLU A 54 6.88 11.37 -5.27
C GLU A 54 6.45 9.97 -5.73
N THR A 55 7.17 8.93 -5.32
CA THR A 55 6.77 7.52 -5.50
C THR A 55 6.06 6.96 -4.28
N GLY A 56 5.90 7.74 -3.21
CA GLY A 56 5.25 7.30 -1.98
C GLY A 56 6.05 6.26 -1.19
N GLN A 57 7.35 6.09 -1.46
CA GLN A 57 8.23 5.23 -0.66
C GLN A 57 8.48 5.80 0.73
N VAL A 58 8.50 7.13 0.85
CA VAL A 58 8.67 7.85 2.11
C VAL A 58 7.49 8.81 2.25
N ALA A 59 6.83 8.80 3.41
CA ALA A 59 5.79 9.77 3.73
C ALA A 59 6.44 11.10 4.16
N PRO A 60 6.21 12.22 3.45
CA PRO A 60 6.67 13.53 3.91
C PRO A 60 5.87 13.97 5.16
N SER A 61 6.50 14.73 6.05
CA SER A 61 5.75 15.41 7.10
C SER A 61 4.87 16.52 6.51
N ALA A 62 3.80 16.92 7.20
CA ALA A 62 2.98 18.07 6.76
C ALA A 62 3.81 19.35 6.57
N LYS A 63 4.86 19.53 7.39
CA LYS A 63 5.82 20.64 7.24
C LYS A 63 6.62 20.54 5.94
N ASP A 64 7.05 19.33 5.57
CA ASP A 64 7.77 19.10 4.31
C ASP A 64 6.86 19.31 3.11
N VAL A 65 5.61 18.89 3.18
CA VAL A 65 4.59 19.17 2.16
C VAL A 65 4.38 20.68 2.00
N ALA A 66 4.19 21.43 3.09
CA ALA A 66 4.05 22.88 3.03
C ALA A 66 5.25 23.56 2.32
N ARG A 67 6.47 23.09 2.59
CA ARG A 67 7.69 23.60 1.94
C ARG A 67 7.73 23.30 0.45
N LEU A 68 7.31 22.10 0.04
CA LEU A 68 7.22 21.71 -1.37
C LEU A 68 6.18 22.55 -2.11
N LEU A 69 4.97 22.67 -1.56
CA LEU A 69 3.89 23.44 -2.17
C LEU A 69 4.26 24.92 -2.35
N LYS A 70 4.96 25.50 -1.36
CA LYS A 70 5.53 26.85 -1.49
C LYS A 70 6.58 26.93 -2.59
N HIS A 71 7.47 25.96 -2.68
CA HIS A 71 8.53 25.95 -3.70
C HIS A 71 7.98 25.74 -5.12
N TYR A 72 6.89 25.00 -5.26
CA TYR A 72 6.20 24.75 -6.52
C TYR A 72 5.27 25.92 -6.93
N GLY A 73 5.12 26.94 -6.09
CA GLY A 73 4.27 28.09 -6.41
C GLY A 73 2.76 27.79 -6.36
N VAL A 74 2.35 26.79 -5.58
CA VAL A 74 0.94 26.38 -5.47
C VAL A 74 0.13 27.41 -4.68
N ASP A 75 -1.04 27.79 -5.20
CA ASP A 75 -1.97 28.73 -4.56
C ASP A 75 -2.58 28.16 -3.26
N ASP A 76 -2.98 29.06 -2.36
CA ASP A 76 -3.46 28.69 -1.02
C ASP A 76 -4.73 27.81 -1.04
N GLU A 77 -5.58 27.95 -2.06
CA GLU A 77 -6.79 27.12 -2.23
C GLU A 77 -6.47 25.63 -2.40
N LEU A 78 -5.36 25.30 -3.10
CA LEU A 78 -4.93 23.91 -3.31
C LEU A 78 -4.07 23.37 -2.17
N ARG A 79 -3.53 24.24 -1.31
CA ARG A 79 -2.65 23.83 -0.19
C ARG A 79 -3.40 23.07 0.89
N GLY A 80 -4.57 23.55 1.29
CA GLY A 80 -5.37 22.94 2.36
C GLY A 80 -5.61 21.44 2.14
N PRO A 81 -6.23 21.02 1.02
CA PRO A 81 -6.50 19.61 0.75
C PRO A 81 -5.24 18.73 0.71
N LEU A 82 -4.11 19.24 0.23
CA LEU A 82 -2.85 18.48 0.16
C LEU A 82 -2.18 18.34 1.54
N LEU A 83 -2.28 19.36 2.38
CA LEU A 83 -1.85 19.28 3.77
C LEU A 83 -2.72 18.28 4.55
N GLU A 84 -4.04 18.26 4.33
CA GLU A 84 -4.93 17.25 4.92
C GLU A 84 -4.52 15.82 4.53
N LEU A 85 -4.07 15.58 3.30
CA LEU A 85 -3.52 14.26 2.91
C LEU A 85 -2.21 13.92 3.64
N ALA A 86 -1.45 14.93 4.05
CA ALA A 86 -0.24 14.76 4.85
C ALA A 86 -0.53 14.61 6.35
N HIS A 87 -1.75 14.97 6.78
CA HIS A 87 -2.24 14.82 8.14
C HIS A 87 -2.95 13.47 8.35
N GLY A 88 -2.80 12.90 9.55
CA GLY A 88 -3.45 11.66 9.98
C GLY A 88 -2.51 10.46 10.16
N GLU A 89 -3.10 9.31 10.46
CA GLU A 89 -2.36 8.09 10.70
C GLU A 89 -1.56 7.69 9.46
N THR A 90 -0.25 7.52 9.65
CA THR A 90 0.68 7.17 8.57
C THR A 90 0.92 5.68 8.50
N LYS A 91 0.50 4.94 9.54
CA LYS A 91 0.74 3.51 9.67
C LYS A 91 -0.55 2.71 9.64
N GLY A 92 -0.63 1.77 8.71
CA GLY A 92 -1.59 0.70 8.79
C GLY A 92 -1.06 -0.48 9.59
N TRP A 93 -1.93 -1.46 9.82
CA TRP A 93 -1.54 -2.67 10.52
C TRP A 93 -0.42 -3.46 9.84
N TRP A 94 -0.29 -3.32 8.52
CA TRP A 94 0.73 -3.98 7.70
C TRP A 94 2.14 -3.46 8.00
N ASP A 95 2.28 -2.20 8.45
CA ASP A 95 3.59 -1.60 8.76
C ASP A 95 4.27 -2.30 9.95
N ALA A 96 3.49 -2.96 10.80
CA ALA A 96 4.03 -3.82 11.84
C ALA A 96 4.84 -4.99 11.25
N TYR A 97 4.66 -5.37 9.98
CA TYR A 97 5.28 -6.54 9.37
C TYR A 97 6.44 -6.24 8.40
N ALA A 98 6.93 -5.00 8.37
CA ALA A 98 8.03 -4.57 7.48
C ALA A 98 9.39 -5.24 7.73
N ASP A 99 9.60 -5.84 8.91
CA ASP A 99 10.79 -6.62 9.27
C ASP A 99 10.79 -8.07 8.73
N VAL A 100 9.62 -8.57 8.31
CA VAL A 100 9.43 -9.94 7.83
C VAL A 100 9.01 -10.04 6.36
N PHE A 101 8.59 -8.95 5.73
CA PHE A 101 8.27 -8.90 4.30
C PHE A 101 9.08 -7.84 3.58
N ALA A 102 9.26 -8.01 2.27
CA ALA A 102 9.77 -6.95 1.41
C ALA A 102 8.78 -5.78 1.37
N ASP A 103 9.28 -4.55 1.21
CA ASP A 103 8.48 -3.32 1.19
C ASP A 103 7.31 -3.38 0.21
N ALA A 104 7.52 -3.96 -0.99
CA ALA A 104 6.48 -4.11 -2.00
C ALA A 104 5.30 -4.99 -1.53
N VAL A 105 5.57 -6.00 -0.70
CA VAL A 105 4.53 -6.89 -0.15
C VAL A 105 3.74 -6.17 0.96
N VAL A 106 4.43 -5.38 1.78
CA VAL A 106 3.78 -4.54 2.81
C VAL A 106 2.89 -3.48 2.16
N GLU A 107 3.37 -2.84 1.10
CA GLU A 107 2.59 -1.90 0.31
C GLU A 107 1.36 -2.55 -0.31
N LEU A 108 1.50 -3.75 -0.88
CA LEU A 108 0.38 -4.53 -1.40
C LEU A 108 -0.70 -4.77 -0.34
N PHE A 109 -0.34 -5.09 0.91
CA PHE A 109 -1.33 -5.31 1.97
C PHE A 109 -2.12 -4.03 2.26
N GLY A 110 -1.45 -2.88 2.28
CA GLY A 110 -2.11 -1.59 2.43
C GLY A 110 -3.04 -1.25 1.26
N LEU A 111 -2.61 -1.54 0.03
CA LEU A 111 -3.46 -1.34 -1.16
C LEU A 111 -4.71 -2.21 -1.14
N GLU A 112 -4.57 -3.49 -0.80
CA GLU A 112 -5.71 -4.41 -0.70
C GLU A 112 -6.63 -4.06 0.45
N ASP A 113 -6.09 -3.57 1.56
CA ASP A 113 -6.89 -3.09 2.67
C ASP A 113 -7.80 -1.93 2.27
N GLY A 114 -7.35 -1.03 1.38
CA GLY A 114 -8.15 0.06 0.84
C GLY A 114 -8.93 -0.28 -0.44
N ALA A 115 -8.83 -1.49 -0.96
CA ALA A 115 -9.40 -1.85 -2.26
C ALA A 115 -10.91 -2.11 -2.17
N SER A 116 -11.63 -1.70 -3.20
CA SER A 116 -13.03 -2.13 -3.43
C SER A 116 -13.13 -3.36 -4.33
N ARG A 117 -12.09 -3.60 -5.15
CA ARG A 117 -12.00 -4.74 -6.06
C ARG A 117 -10.56 -5.17 -6.22
N VAL A 118 -10.32 -6.48 -6.22
CA VAL A 118 -9.03 -7.08 -6.56
C VAL A 118 -9.24 -8.20 -7.57
N ARG A 119 -8.36 -8.27 -8.57
CA ARG A 119 -8.28 -9.39 -9.51
C ARG A 119 -6.92 -10.04 -9.36
N ALA A 120 -6.89 -11.34 -9.13
CA ALA A 120 -5.65 -12.08 -8.94
C ALA A 120 -5.55 -13.28 -9.87
N TRP A 121 -4.31 -13.63 -10.18
CA TRP A 121 -3.95 -14.84 -10.90
C TRP A 121 -2.63 -15.36 -10.30
N ASP A 122 -2.55 -16.67 -10.09
CA ASP A 122 -1.35 -17.36 -9.64
C ASP A 122 -1.33 -18.74 -10.32
N SER A 123 -0.18 -19.11 -10.89
CA SER A 123 0.00 -20.34 -11.66
C SER A 123 0.43 -21.52 -10.78
N PHE A 124 1.02 -21.25 -9.61
CA PHE A 124 1.75 -22.26 -8.84
C PHE A 124 1.24 -22.42 -7.41
N SER A 125 0.48 -21.45 -6.90
CA SER A 125 -0.03 -21.50 -5.53
C SER A 125 -1.42 -20.89 -5.41
N LEU A 126 -2.14 -21.21 -4.32
CA LEU A 126 -3.36 -20.48 -4.00
C LEU A 126 -3.03 -19.01 -3.75
N PRO A 127 -3.76 -18.06 -4.37
CA PRO A 127 -3.57 -16.64 -4.13
C PRO A 127 -3.66 -16.30 -2.65
N GLY A 128 -2.84 -15.34 -2.20
CA GLY A 128 -2.65 -15.04 -0.77
C GLY A 128 -3.93 -14.85 0.04
N LEU A 129 -4.96 -14.24 -0.56
CA LEU A 129 -6.25 -14.02 0.10
C LEU A 129 -7.12 -15.29 0.23
N LEU A 130 -6.79 -16.39 -0.45
CA LEU A 130 -7.48 -17.68 -0.35
C LEU A 130 -6.68 -18.74 0.42
N GLN A 131 -5.49 -18.41 0.90
CA GLN A 131 -4.62 -19.38 1.60
C GLN A 131 -5.18 -19.74 2.98
N THR A 132 -5.40 -21.01 3.26
CA THR A 132 -5.65 -21.45 4.64
C THR A 132 -4.40 -21.23 5.52
N ARG A 133 -4.54 -21.34 6.85
CA ARG A 133 -3.39 -21.33 7.77
C ARG A 133 -2.34 -22.36 7.33
N ASP A 134 -2.76 -23.60 7.12
CA ASP A 134 -1.88 -24.70 6.72
C ASP A 134 -1.14 -24.36 5.42
N HIS A 135 -1.83 -23.86 4.40
CA HIS A 135 -1.21 -23.47 3.14
C HIS A 135 -0.21 -22.32 3.33
N ALA A 136 -0.58 -21.28 4.10
CA ALA A 136 0.30 -20.15 4.38
C ALA A 136 1.58 -20.58 5.14
N GLU A 137 1.46 -21.53 6.06
CA GLU A 137 2.60 -22.13 6.77
C GLU A 137 3.50 -22.92 5.83
N GLN A 138 2.93 -23.79 4.98
CA GLN A 138 3.70 -24.53 3.97
C GLN A 138 4.46 -23.58 3.03
N MET A 139 3.82 -22.51 2.55
CA MET A 139 4.49 -21.49 1.74
C MET A 139 5.60 -20.78 2.52
N GLY A 140 5.42 -20.54 3.82
CA GLY A 140 6.44 -19.98 4.69
C GLY A 140 7.66 -20.90 4.87
N PHE A 141 7.44 -22.21 4.98
CA PHE A 141 8.51 -23.21 5.02
C PHE A 141 9.30 -23.28 3.72
N LEU A 142 8.61 -23.29 2.56
CA LEU A 142 9.26 -23.24 1.25
C LEU A 142 10.10 -21.98 1.08
N ALA A 143 9.55 -20.81 1.43
CA ALA A 143 10.29 -19.54 1.37
C ALA A 143 11.52 -19.55 2.27
N ARG A 144 11.46 -20.17 3.45
CA ARG A 144 12.63 -20.32 4.33
C ARG A 144 13.74 -21.14 3.69
N MET A 145 13.42 -22.20 2.94
CA MET A 145 14.44 -23.03 2.28
C MET A 145 15.24 -22.21 1.26
N VAL A 146 14.60 -21.20 0.64
CA VAL A 146 15.24 -20.29 -0.32
C VAL A 146 15.94 -19.12 0.38
N GLU A 147 15.31 -18.51 1.39
CA GLU A 147 15.76 -17.26 2.02
C GLU A 147 16.61 -17.46 3.28
N MET A 148 16.80 -18.71 3.76
CA MET A 148 17.45 -19.02 5.04
C MET A 148 16.84 -18.27 6.23
N ALA A 149 15.54 -17.98 6.19
CA ALA A 149 14.87 -17.15 7.19
C ALA A 149 14.78 -17.85 8.57
N PRO A 150 14.96 -17.11 9.70
CA PRO A 150 14.77 -17.67 11.04
C PRO A 150 13.34 -18.22 11.26
N PRO A 151 13.15 -19.28 12.07
CA PRO A 151 11.83 -19.86 12.33
C PRO A 151 10.77 -18.84 12.78
N GLY A 152 11.16 -17.88 13.63
CA GLY A 152 10.25 -16.84 14.14
C GLY A 152 9.66 -15.92 13.06
N LYS A 153 10.28 -15.84 11.88
CA LYS A 153 9.72 -15.11 10.74
C LYS A 153 8.53 -15.84 10.11
N ILE A 154 8.49 -17.17 10.13
CA ILE A 154 7.40 -17.95 9.50
C ILE A 154 6.08 -17.68 10.20
N GLU A 155 5.99 -17.90 11.51
CA GLU A 155 4.75 -17.68 12.28
C GLU A 155 4.25 -16.24 12.14
N ARG A 156 5.17 -15.27 12.13
CA ARG A 156 4.83 -13.86 11.97
C ARG A 156 4.31 -13.55 10.57
N ARG A 157 4.88 -14.15 9.52
CA ARG A 157 4.38 -14.08 8.13
C ARG A 157 3.01 -14.74 8.01
N THR A 158 2.80 -15.92 8.60
CA THR A 158 1.51 -16.63 8.62
C THR A 158 0.43 -15.76 9.26
N ARG A 159 0.72 -15.18 10.44
CA ARG A 159 -0.21 -14.27 11.13
C ARG A 159 -0.59 -13.07 10.25
N ALA A 160 0.38 -12.47 9.57
CA ALA A 160 0.11 -11.35 8.66
C ALA A 160 -0.80 -11.76 7.50
N ARG A 161 -0.55 -12.93 6.88
CA ARG A 161 -1.38 -13.47 5.78
C ARG A 161 -2.82 -13.73 6.23
N LEU A 162 -3.00 -14.32 7.41
CA LEU A 162 -4.34 -14.55 7.96
C LEU A 162 -5.06 -13.23 8.31
N ARG A 163 -4.35 -12.26 8.87
CA ARG A 163 -4.93 -10.93 9.14
C ARG A 163 -5.33 -10.21 7.84
N ARG A 164 -4.49 -10.27 6.81
CA ARG A 164 -4.74 -9.73 5.47
C ARG A 164 -6.05 -10.27 4.90
N GLN A 165 -6.35 -11.54 5.13
CA GLN A 165 -7.57 -12.20 4.65
C GLN A 165 -8.87 -11.56 5.14
N GLY A 166 -8.83 -10.82 6.25
CA GLY A 166 -9.97 -10.08 6.79
C GLY A 166 -10.57 -9.07 5.80
N VAL A 167 -9.83 -8.63 4.77
CA VAL A 167 -10.37 -7.76 3.71
C VAL A 167 -11.57 -8.38 2.97
N LEU A 168 -11.63 -9.71 2.87
CA LEU A 168 -12.75 -10.43 2.25
C LEU A 168 -14.05 -10.33 3.06
N LEU A 169 -13.94 -10.00 4.35
CA LEU A 169 -15.06 -9.95 5.30
C LEU A 169 -15.43 -8.52 5.71
N LYS A 170 -14.88 -7.51 5.01
CA LYS A 170 -15.23 -6.10 5.23
C LYS A 170 -16.68 -5.83 4.86
N ASP A 171 -17.20 -4.68 5.27
CA ASP A 171 -18.49 -4.16 4.83
C ASP A 171 -18.31 -2.80 4.12
N PRO A 172 -18.62 -2.70 2.80
CA PRO A 172 -18.97 -3.80 1.91
C PRO A 172 -17.79 -4.76 1.70
N PRO A 173 -18.06 -6.04 1.38
CA PRO A 173 -16.99 -7.03 1.17
C PRO A 173 -16.17 -6.68 -0.07
N LEU A 174 -14.90 -7.09 -0.06
CA LEU A 174 -14.02 -6.94 -1.21
C LEU A 174 -14.55 -7.74 -2.40
N ASP A 175 -14.77 -7.08 -3.53
CA ASP A 175 -15.05 -7.75 -4.81
C ASP A 175 -13.77 -8.44 -5.30
N TYR A 176 -13.66 -9.74 -5.05
CA TYR A 176 -12.46 -10.50 -5.32
C TYR A 176 -12.69 -11.56 -6.41
N SER A 177 -12.00 -11.39 -7.54
CA SER A 177 -12.04 -12.35 -8.65
C SER A 177 -10.69 -13.01 -8.84
N VAL A 178 -10.69 -14.32 -9.04
CA VAL A 178 -9.46 -15.10 -9.18
C VAL A 178 -9.55 -16.01 -10.40
N VAL A 179 -8.47 -16.03 -11.18
CA VAL A 179 -8.22 -17.08 -12.16
C VAL A 179 -7.20 -18.03 -11.54
N LEU A 180 -7.57 -19.30 -11.40
CA LEU A 180 -6.69 -20.36 -10.91
C LEU A 180 -6.24 -21.23 -12.07
N ASP A 181 -4.95 -21.57 -12.10
CA ASP A 181 -4.51 -22.71 -12.90
C ASP A 181 -4.97 -24.01 -12.25
N ALA A 182 -5.29 -25.03 -13.06
CA ALA A 182 -5.73 -26.34 -12.55
C ALA A 182 -4.68 -26.97 -11.62
N GLY A 183 -3.39 -26.70 -11.85
CA GLY A 183 -2.28 -27.14 -10.98
C GLY A 183 -2.28 -26.53 -9.59
N ALA A 184 -2.98 -25.41 -9.37
CA ALA A 184 -3.09 -24.74 -8.06
C ALA A 184 -4.24 -25.29 -7.19
N SER A 185 -5.12 -26.14 -7.75
CA SER A 185 -6.18 -26.78 -6.97
C SER A 185 -5.60 -27.89 -6.10
N ALA A 186 -5.63 -27.71 -4.77
CA ALA A 186 -5.27 -28.76 -3.83
C ALA A 186 -6.39 -29.80 -3.80
N THR A 187 -6.28 -30.87 -4.60
CA THR A 187 -7.14 -32.05 -4.47
C THR A 187 -6.75 -32.76 -3.19
N ARG A 188 -7.53 -32.55 -2.12
CA ARG A 188 -7.43 -33.37 -0.91
C ARG A 188 -7.99 -34.74 -1.23
N THR A 189 -7.14 -35.69 -1.61
CA THR A 189 -7.54 -37.10 -1.68
C THR A 189 -7.89 -37.52 -0.25
N PRO A 190 -9.14 -37.93 0.03
CA PRO A 190 -9.46 -38.49 1.33
C PRO A 190 -8.62 -39.74 1.54
N ARG A 191 -7.94 -39.83 2.69
CA ARG A 191 -7.35 -41.09 3.18
C ARG A 191 -8.44 -41.95 3.80
#